data_AF-A0A1B8E014-F1
#
_entry.id   AF-A0A1B8E014-F1
#
_cell.length_a   1.000
_cell.length_b   1.000
_cell.length_c   1.000
_cell.angle_alpha   90.00
_cell.angle_beta   90.00
_cell.angle_gamma   90.00
#
_symmetry.space_group_name_H-M   'P 1'
#
loop_
_entity.id
_entity.type
_entity.pdbx_description
1 polymer ?
#
loop_
_entity_poly.entity_id
_entity_poly.type
_entity_poly.pdbx_seq_one_letter_code
_entity_poly.pdbx_strand_id
1 'polypeptide(L)'
;MEALGGGGYSGSFGSLYTAQAVAKGYVAVDTDAGHIKRDSVSLTPSTWALTSPGNVNLYLLEDFGSRALHEMAVIGKAVTEDFYGTQAKYSYFSGCSGGGRQALMIAEKYPEDFDGILAVAPAINIENFVPAGYWAAQLMNDLGTYPQACEIDAFTQAAVDSCDELDGLQDGIISLPGLCTLEPSTVVGQSFNCSGVTQQFTSAGASIVQAAWTAPRSQDGKTDWFGLNKDASLTDYYASTTCTSNSTCSAGAAGLFSSWIT
;
A
#
# COMPACT_ATOMS: atom_id res chain seq x y z
N MET A 1 9.08 -23.17 12.21
CA MET A 1 8.39 -21.99 12.78
C MET A 1 8.06 -21.04 11.64
N GLU A 2 6.94 -20.33 11.69
CA GLU A 2 6.59 -19.28 10.73
C GLU A 2 6.24 -18.00 11.48
N ALA A 3 6.88 -16.90 11.09
CA ALA A 3 6.60 -15.55 11.57
C ALA A 3 5.76 -14.79 10.56
N LEU A 4 4.78 -14.03 11.04
CA LEU A 4 3.79 -13.36 10.19
C LEU A 4 3.91 -11.85 10.36
N GLY A 5 4.10 -11.15 9.25
CA GLY A 5 4.11 -9.69 9.20
C GLY A 5 2.71 -9.06 9.18
N GLY A 6 2.67 -7.75 9.35
CA GLY A 6 1.43 -6.95 9.41
C GLY A 6 1.09 -6.20 8.12
N GLY A 7 0.33 -5.11 8.26
CA GLY A 7 -0.10 -4.25 7.15
C GLY A 7 -0.24 -2.80 7.60
N GLY A 8 -0.04 -1.86 6.68
CA GLY A 8 0.01 -0.43 6.99
C GLY A 8 1.04 -0.13 8.08
N TYR A 9 0.58 0.50 9.16
CA TYR A 9 1.36 0.84 10.35
C TYR A 9 1.13 -0.15 11.50
N SER A 10 0.88 -1.43 11.21
CA SER A 10 0.75 -2.50 12.21
C SER A 10 1.85 -3.56 12.06
N GLY A 11 2.28 -4.13 13.18
CA GLY A 11 3.21 -5.26 13.25
C GLY A 11 2.63 -6.60 12.77
N SER A 12 1.31 -6.77 12.84
CA SER A 12 0.63 -8.05 12.61
C SER A 12 -0.77 -7.88 11.98
N PHE A 13 -1.28 -8.94 11.35
CA PHE A 13 -2.68 -9.11 10.95
C PHE A 13 -3.52 -9.89 11.99
N GLY A 14 -2.90 -10.30 13.09
CA GLY A 14 -3.54 -10.92 14.24
C GLY A 14 -3.83 -12.42 14.09
N SER A 15 -4.69 -12.89 14.99
CA SER A 15 -4.93 -14.32 15.22
C SER A 15 -5.39 -15.10 14.00
N LEU A 16 -6.09 -14.47 13.04
CA LEU A 16 -6.53 -15.14 11.82
C LEU A 16 -5.37 -15.57 10.92
N TYR A 17 -4.28 -14.80 10.90
CA TYR A 17 -3.09 -15.13 10.10
C TYR A 17 -2.25 -16.19 10.81
N THR A 18 -2.03 -16.05 12.12
CA THR A 18 -1.30 -17.05 12.89
C THR A 18 -2.04 -18.39 12.94
N ALA A 19 -3.38 -18.39 13.00
CA ALA A 19 -4.18 -19.62 12.92
C ALA A 19 -3.98 -20.39 11.61
N GLN A 20 -3.77 -19.71 10.48
CA GLN A 20 -3.48 -20.37 9.19
C GLN A 20 -2.10 -21.05 9.20
N ALA A 21 -1.09 -20.41 9.78
CA ALA A 21 0.23 -21.01 9.96
C ALA A 21 0.18 -22.22 10.90
N VAL A 22 -0.55 -22.11 12.01
CA VAL A 22 -0.80 -23.24 12.94
C VAL A 22 -1.52 -24.39 12.24
N ALA A 23 -2.56 -24.10 11.44
CA ALA A 23 -3.28 -25.12 10.68
C ALA A 23 -2.41 -25.88 9.67
N LYS A 24 -1.31 -25.27 9.21
CA LYS A 24 -0.29 -25.90 8.35
C LYS A 24 0.81 -26.64 9.15
N GLY A 25 0.75 -26.64 10.48
CA GLY A 25 1.69 -27.33 11.36
C GLY A 25 2.91 -26.50 11.78
N TYR A 26 2.89 -25.18 11.57
CA TYR A 26 3.93 -24.29 12.08
C TYR A 26 3.66 -23.89 13.54
N VAL A 27 4.74 -23.70 14.30
CA VAL A 27 4.70 -22.73 15.41
C VAL A 27 4.61 -21.35 14.80
N ALA A 28 3.50 -20.65 15.05
CA ALA A 28 3.23 -19.33 14.50
C ALA A 28 3.61 -18.25 15.51
N VAL A 29 4.30 -17.21 15.04
CA VAL A 29 4.68 -16.04 15.84
C VAL A 29 4.38 -14.75 15.11
N ASP A 30 3.99 -13.73 15.85
CA ASP A 30 3.77 -12.37 15.36
C ASP A 30 4.18 -11.34 16.42
N THR A 31 4.16 -10.06 16.05
CA THR A 31 4.47 -8.95 16.95
C THR A 31 3.54 -7.78 16.68
N ASP A 32 3.21 -7.01 17.72
CA ASP A 32 2.51 -5.72 17.56
C ASP A 32 3.48 -4.57 17.26
N ALA A 33 4.77 -4.89 17.12
CA ALA A 33 5.84 -3.94 16.84
C ALA A 33 5.91 -2.78 17.86
N GLY A 34 5.56 -3.07 19.12
CA GLY A 34 5.68 -2.14 20.24
C GLY A 34 4.49 -1.19 20.40
N HIS A 35 3.44 -1.30 19.59
CA HIS A 35 2.29 -0.40 19.62
C HIS A 35 0.94 -1.12 19.52
N ILE A 36 -0.10 -0.52 20.11
CA ILE A 36 -1.40 -1.17 20.25
C ILE A 36 -2.09 -1.27 18.88
N LYS A 37 -2.10 -2.48 18.32
CA LYS A 37 -3.18 -3.11 17.51
C LYS A 37 -2.70 -4.48 17.02
N ARG A 38 -3.16 -5.56 17.65
CA ARG A 38 -2.82 -6.93 17.26
C ARG A 38 -3.75 -7.51 16.21
N ASP A 39 -5.01 -7.07 16.19
CA ASP A 39 -6.07 -7.80 15.49
C ASP A 39 -6.48 -7.21 14.13
N SER A 40 -5.84 -6.12 13.68
CA SER A 40 -6.17 -5.47 12.40
C SER A 40 -5.07 -4.56 11.87
N VAL A 41 -5.16 -4.24 10.57
CA VAL A 41 -4.32 -3.23 9.91
C VAL A 41 -4.49 -1.86 10.58
N SER A 42 -3.38 -1.19 10.89
CA SER A 42 -3.43 0.22 11.26
C SER A 42 -3.20 1.08 10.03
N LEU A 43 -4.17 1.94 9.70
CA LEU A 43 -4.03 2.92 8.63
C LEU A 43 -3.44 4.24 9.11
N THR A 44 -3.17 4.39 10.42
CA THR A 44 -2.59 5.61 10.96
C THR A 44 -1.50 5.30 11.99
N PRO A 45 -0.39 6.05 12.02
CA PRO A 45 0.65 5.94 13.03
C PRO A 45 0.46 6.96 14.17
N SER A 46 -0.52 7.86 14.07
CA SER A 46 -0.69 9.02 14.96
C SER A 46 -0.81 8.66 16.45
N THR A 47 -1.30 7.46 16.76
CA THR A 47 -1.48 7.00 18.14
C THR A 47 -0.19 6.54 18.82
N TRP A 48 0.91 6.35 18.08
CA TRP A 48 2.14 5.78 18.62
C TRP A 48 3.42 6.46 18.11
N ALA A 49 3.43 6.97 16.88
CA ALA A 49 4.63 7.53 16.26
C ALA A 49 5.02 8.90 16.81
N LEU A 50 4.12 9.59 17.51
CA LEU A 50 4.36 10.90 18.12
C LEU A 50 4.14 10.82 19.64
N THR A 51 5.00 11.47 20.41
CA THR A 51 4.82 11.67 21.86
C THR A 51 4.01 12.93 22.16
N SER A 52 4.01 13.89 21.23
CA SER A 52 3.19 15.11 21.20
C SER A 52 3.29 15.74 19.80
N PRO A 53 2.47 16.75 19.43
CA PRO A 53 2.55 17.37 18.12
C PRO A 53 3.97 17.83 17.77
N GLY A 54 4.50 17.38 16.62
CA GLY A 54 5.86 17.66 16.17
C GLY A 54 6.99 16.91 16.89
N ASN A 55 6.68 16.04 17.86
CA ASN A 55 7.67 15.29 18.63
C ASN A 55 7.56 13.80 18.34
N VAL A 56 8.57 13.28 17.65
CA VAL A 56 8.63 11.89 17.18
C VAL A 56 8.99 10.93 18.32
N ASN A 57 8.28 9.80 18.39
CA ASN A 57 8.62 8.69 19.26
C ASN A 57 9.64 7.76 18.58
N LEU A 58 10.92 8.09 18.69
CA LEU A 58 11.99 7.34 18.03
C LEU A 58 12.07 5.87 18.46
N TYR A 59 11.75 5.55 19.72
CA TYR A 59 11.78 4.17 20.20
C TYR A 59 10.73 3.29 19.52
N LEU A 60 9.49 3.78 19.39
CA LEU A 60 8.44 3.03 18.70
C LEU A 60 8.64 3.00 17.18
N LEU A 61 9.27 4.03 16.61
CA LEU A 61 9.70 3.97 15.20
C LEU A 61 10.81 2.94 14.97
N GLU A 62 11.72 2.77 15.91
CA GLU A 62 12.75 1.72 15.84
C GLU A 62 12.13 0.33 15.98
N ASP A 63 11.14 0.15 16.86
CA ASP A 63 10.37 -1.08 17.01
C ASP A 63 9.60 -1.42 15.73
N PHE A 64 8.84 -0.46 15.21
CA PHE A 64 8.13 -0.59 13.94
C PHE A 64 9.09 -0.86 12.78
N GLY A 65 10.21 -0.14 12.77
CA GLY A 65 11.22 -0.20 11.73
C GLY A 65 11.82 -1.59 11.64
N SER A 66 12.40 -2.08 12.73
CA SER A 66 13.20 -3.30 12.71
C SER A 66 13.32 -4.07 14.02
N ARG A 67 13.41 -3.39 15.19
CA ARG A 67 13.83 -4.05 16.44
C ARG A 67 12.86 -5.14 16.87
N ALA A 68 11.56 -4.83 16.88
CA ALA A 68 10.54 -5.77 17.34
C ALA A 68 10.43 -7.01 16.43
N LEU A 69 10.82 -6.90 15.15
CA LEU A 69 10.85 -8.02 14.21
C LEU A 69 11.94 -9.03 14.59
N HIS A 70 13.13 -8.52 14.90
CA HIS A 70 14.26 -9.34 15.35
C HIS A 70 13.97 -10.00 16.69
N GLU A 71 13.48 -9.23 17.66
CA GLU A 71 13.14 -9.76 18.98
C GLU A 71 12.07 -10.85 18.89
N MET A 72 11.05 -10.68 18.04
CA MET A 72 10.06 -11.72 17.75
C MET A 72 10.71 -13.00 17.21
N ALA A 73 11.69 -12.89 16.30
CA ALA A 73 12.39 -14.06 15.75
C ALA A 73 13.19 -14.79 16.83
N VAL A 74 13.96 -14.06 17.64
CA VAL A 74 14.79 -14.61 18.73
C VAL A 74 13.91 -15.28 19.80
N ILE A 75 12.90 -14.56 20.29
CA ILE A 75 11.98 -15.06 21.33
C ILE A 75 11.16 -16.23 20.80
N GLY A 76 10.65 -16.14 19.57
CA GLY A 76 9.86 -17.20 18.94
C GLY A 76 10.64 -18.51 18.80
N LYS A 77 11.91 -18.44 18.38
CA LYS A 77 12.79 -19.61 18.30
C LYS A 77 13.06 -20.21 19.68
N ALA A 78 13.34 -19.37 20.69
CA ALA A 78 13.59 -19.82 22.05
C ALA A 78 12.36 -20.52 22.67
N VAL A 79 11.17 -19.92 22.54
CA VAL A 79 9.91 -20.51 23.02
C VAL A 79 9.58 -21.81 22.27
N THR A 80 9.87 -21.87 20.97
CA THR A 80 9.71 -23.10 20.19
C THR A 80 10.61 -24.22 20.72
N GLU A 81 11.88 -23.93 20.98
CA GLU A 81 12.83 -24.92 21.50
C GLU A 81 12.46 -25.40 22.91
N ASP A 82 12.09 -24.47 23.80
CA ASP A 82 11.69 -24.79 25.17
C ASP A 82 10.45 -25.69 25.21
N PHE A 83 9.43 -25.37 24.39
CA PHE A 83 8.18 -26.13 24.37
C PHE A 83 8.32 -27.53 23.74
N TYR A 84 9.06 -27.65 22.63
CA TYR A 84 9.18 -28.91 21.88
C TYR A 84 10.42 -29.74 22.25
N GLY A 85 11.35 -29.19 23.04
CA GLY A 85 12.62 -29.83 23.39
C GLY A 85 13.63 -29.94 22.24
N THR A 86 13.37 -29.24 21.12
CA THR A 86 14.24 -29.19 19.94
C THR A 86 14.01 -27.89 19.18
N GLN A 87 15.08 -27.39 18.55
CA GLN A 87 15.00 -26.22 17.68
C GLN A 87 14.11 -26.48 16.47
N ALA A 88 13.49 -25.41 15.97
CA ALA A 88 12.81 -25.45 14.68
C ALA A 88 13.81 -25.80 13.58
N LYS A 89 13.54 -26.86 12.80
CA LYS A 89 14.41 -27.28 11.70
C LYS A 89 14.60 -26.18 10.63
N TYR A 90 13.53 -25.40 10.40
CA TYR A 90 13.52 -24.22 9.54
C TYR A 90 12.59 -23.16 10.13
N SER A 91 12.89 -21.91 9.80
CA SER A 91 12.19 -20.71 10.20
C SER A 91 11.84 -19.88 8.95
N TYR A 92 10.59 -19.44 8.85
CA TYR A 92 10.09 -18.67 7.72
C TYR A 92 9.49 -17.34 8.18
N PHE A 93 9.55 -16.31 7.35
CA PHE A 93 8.79 -15.07 7.52
C PHE A 93 7.89 -14.83 6.31
N SER A 94 6.63 -14.49 6.54
CA SER A 94 5.65 -14.21 5.49
C SER A 94 4.91 -12.89 5.76
N GLY A 95 4.88 -11.98 4.80
CA GLY A 95 4.19 -10.69 4.97
C GLY A 95 3.77 -10.00 3.66
N CYS A 96 2.70 -9.21 3.74
CA CYS A 96 2.16 -8.43 2.62
C CYS A 96 2.06 -6.94 2.99
N SER A 97 2.27 -6.00 2.05
CA SER A 97 2.18 -4.56 2.31
C SER A 97 3.23 -4.12 3.36
N GLY A 98 2.79 -3.61 4.51
CA GLY A 98 3.66 -3.34 5.67
C GLY A 98 4.47 -4.57 6.10
N GLY A 99 3.90 -5.77 5.98
CA GLY A 99 4.57 -7.04 6.21
C GLY A 99 5.60 -7.37 5.15
N GLY A 100 5.39 -6.96 3.90
CA GLY A 100 6.40 -7.07 2.85
C GLY A 100 7.60 -6.16 3.13
N ARG A 101 7.36 -4.96 3.68
CA ARG A 101 8.43 -4.08 4.19
C ARG A 101 9.20 -4.75 5.32
N GLN A 102 8.49 -5.33 6.29
CA GLN A 102 9.11 -6.06 7.41
C GLN A 102 9.96 -7.23 6.91
N ALA A 103 9.44 -8.00 5.96
CA ALA A 103 10.14 -9.11 5.32
C ALA A 103 11.49 -8.68 4.71
N LEU A 104 11.49 -7.61 3.91
CA LEU A 104 12.72 -7.09 3.32
C LEU A 104 13.66 -6.47 4.36
N MET A 105 13.13 -5.79 5.38
CA MET A 105 13.94 -5.25 6.48
C MET A 105 14.66 -6.36 7.26
N ILE A 106 13.98 -7.48 7.51
CA ILE A 106 14.61 -8.64 8.16
C ILE A 106 15.70 -9.21 7.25
N ALA A 107 15.43 -9.37 5.95
CA ALA A 107 16.43 -9.87 5.00
C ALA A 107 17.70 -9.00 4.95
N GLU A 108 17.53 -7.67 5.00
CA GLU A 108 18.64 -6.72 4.93
C GLU A 108 19.41 -6.58 6.25
N LYS A 109 18.70 -6.48 7.38
CA LYS A 109 19.30 -6.12 8.68
C LYS A 109 19.57 -7.31 9.59
N TYR A 110 18.78 -8.37 9.48
CA TYR A 110 18.87 -9.57 10.32
C TYR A 110 18.82 -10.85 9.47
N PRO A 111 19.80 -11.07 8.56
CA PRO A 111 19.76 -12.14 7.57
C PRO A 111 19.78 -13.56 8.18
N GLU A 112 20.13 -13.71 9.46
CA GLU A 112 20.16 -14.99 10.17
C GLU A 112 18.84 -15.33 10.90
N ASP A 113 17.87 -14.41 10.87
CA ASP A 113 16.61 -14.60 11.61
C ASP A 113 15.69 -15.64 10.95
N PHE A 114 15.72 -15.81 9.63
CA PHE A 114 14.86 -16.76 8.92
C PHE A 114 15.57 -17.42 7.75
N ASP A 115 15.25 -18.69 7.50
CA ASP A 115 15.78 -19.50 6.39
C ASP A 115 15.05 -19.20 5.06
N GLY A 116 13.81 -18.69 5.14
CA GLY A 116 13.02 -18.32 3.97
C GLY A 116 12.11 -17.13 4.24
N ILE A 117 12.01 -16.23 3.26
CA ILE A 117 11.25 -14.98 3.38
C ILE A 117 10.31 -14.85 2.17
N LEU A 118 9.03 -14.62 2.44
CA LEU A 118 8.01 -14.25 1.46
C LEU A 118 7.58 -12.80 1.67
N ALA A 119 8.06 -11.92 0.80
CA ALA A 119 7.71 -10.49 0.78
C ALA A 119 6.73 -10.19 -0.36
N VAL A 120 5.49 -9.83 -0.02
CA VAL A 120 4.43 -9.51 -1.00
C VAL A 120 4.11 -8.01 -0.95
N ALA A 121 4.00 -7.37 -2.11
CA ALA A 121 3.68 -5.93 -2.25
C ALA A 121 4.40 -5.03 -1.22
N PRO A 122 5.75 -5.09 -1.13
CA PRO A 122 6.47 -4.53 0.01
C PRO A 122 6.44 -2.99 0.03
N ALA A 123 5.90 -2.41 1.11
CA ALA A 123 5.82 -0.97 1.32
C ALA A 123 7.16 -0.37 1.82
N ILE A 124 8.22 -0.46 1.01
CA ILE A 124 9.56 0.07 1.31
C ILE A 124 9.64 1.58 1.06
N ASN A 125 10.69 2.22 1.58
CA ASN A 125 10.97 3.66 1.43
C ASN A 125 9.71 4.51 1.69
N ILE A 126 9.11 4.31 2.87
CA ILE A 126 7.83 4.91 3.25
C ILE A 126 7.84 6.44 3.12
N GLU A 127 9.01 7.06 3.29
CA GLU A 127 9.26 8.49 3.10
C GLU A 127 9.01 8.99 1.68
N ASN A 128 9.14 8.11 0.67
CA ASN A 128 8.85 8.43 -0.73
C ASN A 128 7.51 7.82 -1.19
N PHE A 129 7.21 6.59 -0.76
CA PHE A 129 5.96 5.89 -1.08
C PHE A 129 4.71 6.61 -0.57
N VAL A 130 4.73 7.08 0.68
CA VAL A 130 3.55 7.72 1.30
C VAL A 130 3.19 9.04 0.61
N PRO A 131 4.13 9.99 0.37
CA PRO A 131 3.83 11.19 -0.40
C PRO A 131 3.40 10.91 -1.84
N ALA A 132 3.99 9.90 -2.49
CA ALA A 132 3.59 9.49 -3.83
C ALA A 132 2.14 8.99 -3.86
N GLY A 133 1.73 8.18 -2.87
CA GLY A 133 0.35 7.72 -2.75
C GLY A 133 -0.66 8.84 -2.47
N TYR A 134 -0.24 9.91 -1.81
CA TYR A 134 -1.09 11.08 -1.52
C TYR A 134 -1.17 12.09 -2.69
N TRP A 135 -0.29 11.99 -3.68
CA TRP A 135 -0.06 13.05 -4.66
C TRP A 135 -1.31 13.45 -5.46
N ALA A 136 -2.12 12.49 -5.90
CA ALA A 136 -3.36 12.81 -6.63
C ALA A 136 -4.39 13.53 -5.74
N ALA A 137 -4.52 13.13 -4.47
CA ALA A 137 -5.37 13.82 -3.50
C ALA A 137 -4.86 15.24 -3.19
N GLN A 138 -3.55 15.43 -3.07
CA GLN A 138 -2.95 16.76 -2.92
C GLN A 138 -3.31 17.65 -4.13
N LEU A 139 -3.17 17.13 -5.35
CA LEU A 139 -3.49 17.89 -6.56
C LEU A 139 -4.98 18.25 -6.66
N MET A 140 -5.89 17.36 -6.23
CA MET A 140 -7.32 17.68 -6.12
C MET A 140 -7.56 18.89 -5.22
N ASN A 141 -6.90 18.92 -4.05
CA ASN A 141 -7.03 20.01 -3.09
C ASN A 141 -6.45 21.33 -3.65
N ASP A 142 -5.29 21.28 -4.30
CA ASP A 142 -4.65 22.46 -4.89
C ASP A 142 -5.48 23.07 -6.03
N LEU A 143 -6.10 22.22 -6.85
CA LEU A 143 -6.96 22.66 -7.96
C LEU A 143 -8.40 22.96 -7.53
N GLY A 144 -8.80 22.59 -6.31
CA GLY A 144 -10.19 22.63 -5.86
C GLY A 144 -11.15 21.82 -6.74
N THR A 145 -10.65 20.76 -7.39
CA THR A 145 -11.43 19.95 -8.33
C THR A 145 -11.39 18.48 -7.94
N TYR A 146 -12.57 17.87 -7.90
CA TYR A 146 -12.78 16.51 -7.40
C TYR A 146 -13.62 15.72 -8.42
N PRO A 147 -12.96 15.06 -9.40
CA PRO A 147 -13.63 14.21 -10.39
C PRO A 147 -14.48 13.13 -9.71
N GLN A 148 -15.58 12.72 -10.33
CA GLN A 148 -16.40 11.63 -9.78
C GLN A 148 -15.63 10.31 -9.86
N ALA A 149 -15.83 9.40 -8.90
CA ALA A 149 -15.21 8.08 -8.91
C ALA A 149 -15.40 7.34 -10.25
N CYS A 150 -16.60 7.41 -10.84
CA CYS A 150 -16.87 6.78 -12.14
C CYS A 150 -16.06 7.38 -13.31
N GLU A 151 -15.67 8.66 -13.24
CA GLU A 151 -14.79 9.26 -14.25
C GLU A 151 -13.37 8.72 -14.10
N ILE A 152 -12.89 8.62 -12.86
CA ILE A 152 -11.56 8.07 -12.54
C ILE A 152 -11.48 6.60 -12.97
N ASP A 153 -12.49 5.79 -12.64
CA ASP A 153 -12.58 4.39 -13.05
C ASP A 153 -12.67 4.25 -14.58
N ALA A 154 -13.35 5.19 -15.26
CA ALA A 154 -13.41 5.19 -16.72
C ALA A 154 -12.04 5.47 -17.37
N PHE A 155 -11.14 6.23 -16.74
CA PHE A 155 -9.77 6.39 -17.24
C PHE A 155 -8.97 5.09 -17.08
N THR A 156 -9.12 4.39 -15.95
CA THR A 156 -8.53 3.05 -15.75
C THR A 156 -9.06 2.08 -16.80
N GLN A 157 -10.38 2.07 -17.07
CA GLN A 157 -10.96 1.23 -18.11
C GLN A 157 -10.45 1.59 -19.50
N ALA A 158 -10.33 2.88 -19.83
CA ALA A 158 -9.76 3.31 -21.11
C ALA A 158 -8.30 2.83 -21.28
N ALA A 159 -7.53 2.75 -20.18
CA ALA A 159 -6.19 2.16 -20.20
C ALA A 159 -6.23 0.67 -20.48
N VAL A 160 -7.10 -0.08 -19.80
CA VAL A 160 -7.30 -1.51 -20.06
C VAL A 160 -7.69 -1.74 -21.51
N ASP A 161 -8.73 -1.06 -22.01
CA ASP A 161 -9.20 -1.19 -23.39
C ASP A 161 -8.12 -0.88 -24.44
N SER A 162 -7.20 0.03 -24.12
CA SER A 162 -6.10 0.43 -25.01
C SER A 162 -4.89 -0.50 -24.95
N CYS A 163 -4.73 -1.27 -23.87
CA CYS A 163 -3.47 -1.93 -23.53
C CYS A 163 -3.56 -3.43 -23.27
N ASP A 164 -4.76 -3.98 -23.09
CA ASP A 164 -5.04 -5.41 -22.84
C ASP A 164 -4.38 -6.30 -23.89
N GLU A 165 -4.73 -6.13 -25.18
CA GLU A 165 -4.22 -6.99 -26.27
C GLU A 165 -2.71 -6.82 -26.57
N LEU A 166 -1.98 -5.93 -25.87
CA LEU A 166 -0.55 -5.73 -26.11
C LEU A 166 0.31 -6.95 -25.73
N ASP A 167 -0.22 -7.85 -24.91
CA ASP A 167 0.41 -9.13 -24.59
C ASP A 167 -0.01 -10.29 -25.53
N GLY A 168 -0.91 -10.01 -26.49
CA GLY A 168 -1.44 -10.97 -27.45
C GLY A 168 -2.71 -11.69 -26.99
N LEU A 169 -3.29 -11.33 -25.83
CA LEU A 169 -4.54 -11.84 -25.32
C LEU A 169 -5.46 -10.67 -24.91
N GLN A 170 -6.75 -10.76 -25.25
CA GLN A 170 -7.75 -9.80 -24.80
C GLN A 170 -8.55 -10.44 -23.66
N ASP A 171 -8.15 -10.19 -22.41
CA ASP A 171 -8.78 -10.77 -21.21
C ASP A 171 -9.12 -9.74 -20.12
N GLY A 172 -8.95 -8.44 -20.43
CA GLY A 172 -9.19 -7.32 -19.53
C GLY A 172 -8.05 -7.05 -18.54
N ILE A 173 -6.84 -7.58 -18.79
CA ILE A 173 -5.68 -7.45 -17.89
C ILE A 173 -4.52 -6.81 -18.65
N ILE A 174 -3.85 -5.84 -18.04
CA ILE A 174 -2.61 -5.28 -18.60
C ILE A 174 -1.42 -6.11 -18.11
N SER A 175 -1.13 -7.26 -18.75
CA SER A 175 0.00 -8.11 -18.32
C SER A 175 1.38 -7.51 -18.66
N LEU A 176 1.43 -6.59 -19.62
CA LEU A 176 2.65 -5.88 -20.04
C LEU A 176 2.53 -4.36 -19.75
N PRO A 177 2.52 -3.93 -18.47
CA PRO A 177 2.27 -2.53 -18.10
C PRO A 177 3.28 -1.55 -18.71
N GLY A 178 4.53 -1.99 -18.95
CA GLY A 178 5.56 -1.18 -19.60
C GLY A 178 5.28 -0.85 -21.07
N LEU A 179 4.38 -1.55 -21.73
CA LEU A 179 3.94 -1.25 -23.11
C LEU A 179 2.72 -0.32 -23.15
N CYS A 180 2.03 -0.12 -22.03
CA CYS A 180 0.83 0.70 -21.98
C CYS A 180 1.16 2.20 -21.96
N THR A 181 1.16 2.84 -23.13
CA THR A 181 1.52 4.26 -23.28
C THR A 181 0.32 5.21 -23.31
N LEU A 182 -0.88 4.77 -22.89
CA LEU A 182 -2.05 5.65 -22.87
C LEU A 182 -1.83 6.84 -21.93
N GLU A 183 -1.92 8.07 -22.44
CA GLU A 183 -1.96 9.26 -21.60
C GLU A 183 -3.41 9.72 -21.40
N PRO A 184 -3.88 9.98 -20.16
CA PRO A 184 -5.26 10.41 -19.88
C PRO A 184 -5.73 11.60 -20.72
N SER A 185 -4.82 12.52 -21.06
CA SER A 185 -5.13 13.69 -21.88
C SER A 185 -5.65 13.33 -23.28
N THR A 186 -5.32 12.16 -23.81
CA THR A 186 -5.73 11.71 -25.16
C THR A 186 -7.20 11.31 -25.25
N VAL A 187 -7.84 11.00 -24.12
CA VAL A 187 -9.26 10.60 -24.06
C VAL A 187 -10.18 11.72 -23.59
N VAL A 188 -9.63 12.89 -23.22
CA VAL A 188 -10.42 14.06 -22.82
C VAL A 188 -11.44 14.43 -23.92
N GLY A 189 -12.68 14.67 -23.51
CA GLY A 189 -13.81 14.96 -24.41
C GLY A 189 -14.48 13.73 -25.04
N GLN A 190 -13.86 12.54 -24.94
CA GLN A 190 -14.55 11.30 -25.32
C GLN A 190 -15.64 10.97 -24.29
N SER A 191 -16.66 10.24 -24.73
CA SER A 191 -17.79 9.87 -23.88
C SER A 191 -17.52 8.58 -23.09
N PHE A 192 -17.98 8.56 -21.84
CA PHE A 192 -18.00 7.36 -21.01
C PHE A 192 -19.36 7.22 -20.30
N ASN A 193 -19.66 6.01 -19.82
CA ASN A 193 -20.88 5.74 -19.07
C ASN A 193 -20.59 5.83 -17.56
N CYS A 194 -21.35 6.66 -16.86
CA CYS A 194 -21.38 6.71 -15.41
C CYS A 194 -22.80 6.35 -14.94
N SER A 195 -23.01 5.10 -14.52
CA SER A 195 -24.30 4.61 -14.00
C SER A 195 -25.50 4.87 -14.92
N GLY A 196 -25.32 4.66 -16.23
CA GLY A 196 -26.37 4.88 -17.24
C GLY A 196 -26.43 6.31 -17.79
N VAL A 197 -25.67 7.25 -17.24
CA VAL A 197 -25.55 8.62 -17.75
C VAL A 197 -24.29 8.73 -18.61
N THR A 198 -24.43 9.23 -19.83
CA THR A 198 -23.28 9.55 -20.68
C THR A 198 -22.64 10.84 -20.19
N GLN A 199 -21.37 10.78 -19.82
CA GLN A 199 -20.53 11.92 -19.45
C GLN A 199 -19.33 12.01 -20.40
N GLN A 200 -18.49 13.03 -20.24
CA GLN A 200 -17.25 13.17 -21.00
C GLN A 200 -16.05 13.29 -20.07
N PHE A 201 -14.93 12.68 -20.46
CA PHE A 201 -13.67 12.81 -19.74
C PHE A 201 -13.25 14.28 -19.66
N THR A 202 -12.94 14.75 -18.46
CA THR A 202 -12.55 16.13 -18.20
C THR A 202 -11.03 16.27 -18.16
N SER A 203 -10.53 17.47 -18.49
CA SER A 203 -9.09 17.79 -18.35
C SER A 203 -8.62 17.72 -16.90
N ALA A 204 -9.50 18.01 -15.94
CA ALA A 204 -9.20 17.90 -14.52
C ALA A 204 -9.05 16.43 -14.10
N GLY A 205 -10.01 15.56 -14.48
CA GLY A 205 -9.92 14.11 -14.29
C GLY A 205 -8.63 13.55 -14.89
N ALA A 206 -8.29 13.94 -16.12
CA ALA A 206 -7.04 13.53 -16.76
C ALA A 206 -5.80 13.94 -15.96
N SER A 207 -5.78 15.15 -15.40
CA SER A 207 -4.64 15.64 -14.60
C SER A 207 -4.49 14.88 -13.28
N ILE A 208 -5.60 14.57 -12.60
CA ILE A 208 -5.61 13.79 -11.35
C ILE A 208 -5.17 12.35 -11.59
N VAL A 209 -5.68 11.70 -12.64
CA VAL A 209 -5.29 10.32 -13.00
C VAL A 209 -3.82 10.27 -13.42
N GLN A 210 -3.36 11.24 -14.19
CA GLN A 210 -1.94 11.35 -14.53
C GLN A 210 -1.07 11.43 -13.27
N ALA A 211 -1.47 12.24 -12.30
CA ALA A 211 -0.74 12.38 -11.04
C ALA A 211 -0.60 11.03 -10.31
N ALA A 212 -1.66 10.20 -10.29
CA ALA A 212 -1.60 8.86 -9.73
C ALA A 212 -0.68 7.90 -10.53
N TRP A 213 -0.69 7.98 -11.86
CA TRP A 213 0.10 7.10 -12.75
C TRP A 213 1.57 7.49 -12.86
N THR A 214 1.97 8.72 -12.53
CA THR A 214 3.37 9.16 -12.64
C THR A 214 4.05 9.47 -11.31
N ALA A 215 3.27 9.64 -10.22
CA ALA A 215 3.75 10.13 -8.93
C ALA A 215 4.35 11.56 -9.00
N PRO A 216 4.75 12.17 -7.86
CA PRO A 216 5.33 13.51 -7.85
C PRO A 216 6.74 13.52 -8.47
N ARG A 217 7.10 14.66 -9.08
CA ARG A 217 8.44 14.93 -9.58
C ARG A 217 9.04 16.12 -8.84
N SER A 218 10.32 16.01 -8.50
CA SER A 218 11.10 17.12 -7.95
C SER A 218 11.31 18.23 -9.00
N GLN A 219 11.75 19.41 -8.57
CA GLN A 219 12.01 20.55 -9.48
C GLN A 219 13.10 20.26 -10.52
N ASP A 220 14.06 19.39 -10.21
CA ASP A 220 15.08 18.91 -11.14
C ASP A 220 14.61 17.72 -12.02
N GLY A 221 13.32 17.37 -11.94
CA GLY A 221 12.67 16.37 -12.80
C GLY A 221 12.87 14.93 -12.37
N LYS A 222 13.41 14.68 -11.17
CA LYS A 222 13.58 13.33 -10.63
C LYS A 222 12.31 12.81 -9.98
N THR A 223 12.19 11.50 -9.95
CA THR A 223 11.08 10.78 -9.31
C THR A 223 11.68 9.88 -8.24
N ASP A 224 11.33 10.12 -6.98
CA ASP A 224 11.83 9.33 -5.84
C ASP A 224 10.98 8.08 -5.56
N TRP A 225 9.80 7.99 -6.18
CA TRP A 225 8.92 6.82 -6.15
C TRP A 225 8.07 6.70 -7.43
N PHE A 226 7.85 5.49 -7.91
CA PHE A 226 7.09 5.23 -9.13
C PHE A 226 5.58 5.51 -8.97
N GLY A 227 4.91 5.83 -10.08
CA GLY A 227 3.45 5.90 -10.12
C GLY A 227 2.81 4.52 -10.29
N LEU A 228 1.49 4.47 -10.20
CA LEU A 228 0.74 3.22 -10.26
C LEU A 228 0.65 2.66 -11.69
N ASN A 229 0.55 1.34 -11.80
CA ASN A 229 0.12 0.72 -13.05
C ASN A 229 -1.27 1.25 -13.45
N LYS A 230 -1.51 1.35 -14.76
CA LYS A 230 -2.68 2.05 -15.29
C LYS A 230 -4.00 1.29 -15.10
N ASP A 231 -3.92 0.00 -14.79
CA ASP A 231 -5.02 -0.90 -14.40
C ASP A 231 -5.31 -0.90 -12.89
N ALA A 232 -4.48 -0.24 -12.08
CA ALA A 232 -4.69 -0.18 -10.65
C ALA A 232 -5.98 0.61 -10.31
N SER A 233 -6.75 0.09 -9.35
CA SER A 233 -7.87 0.82 -8.77
C SER A 233 -7.37 2.08 -8.07
N LEU A 234 -7.80 3.25 -8.57
CA LEU A 234 -7.39 4.54 -8.02
C LEU A 234 -8.36 5.05 -6.95
N THR A 235 -9.65 4.73 -7.07
CA THR A 235 -10.74 5.27 -6.27
C THR A 235 -10.78 4.72 -4.83
N ASP A 236 -10.11 3.60 -4.58
CA ASP A 236 -10.02 2.98 -3.24
C ASP A 236 -9.10 3.75 -2.28
N TYR A 237 -7.93 4.22 -2.73
CA TYR A 237 -6.90 4.79 -1.84
C TYR A 237 -6.13 6.00 -2.37
N TYR A 238 -6.00 6.17 -3.70
CA TYR A 238 -5.04 7.11 -4.29
C TYR A 238 -5.68 8.38 -4.83
N ALA A 239 -6.85 8.25 -5.45
CA ALA A 239 -7.66 9.35 -5.98
C ALA A 239 -9.11 9.19 -5.54
N SER A 240 -9.33 8.84 -4.27
CA SER A 240 -10.68 8.67 -3.72
C SER A 240 -11.43 10.00 -3.67
N THR A 241 -12.72 9.97 -3.99
CA THR A 241 -13.61 11.15 -3.91
C THR A 241 -14.95 10.77 -3.28
N THR A 242 -15.47 11.63 -2.43
CA THR A 242 -16.81 11.50 -1.84
C THR A 242 -17.72 12.55 -2.43
N CYS A 243 -18.81 12.12 -3.08
CA CYS A 243 -19.79 13.02 -3.70
C CYS A 243 -21.10 13.03 -2.91
N THR A 244 -21.65 14.23 -2.72
CA THR A 244 -23.00 14.42 -2.16
C THR A 244 -24.07 14.18 -3.22
N SER A 245 -25.33 14.03 -2.81
CA SER A 245 -26.47 13.89 -3.74
C SER A 245 -26.64 15.06 -4.72
N ASN A 246 -26.06 16.23 -4.39
CA ASN A 246 -26.06 17.41 -5.25
C ASN A 246 -24.85 17.45 -6.21
N SER A 247 -24.15 16.33 -6.38
CA SER A 247 -22.96 16.20 -7.24
C SER A 247 -21.76 17.08 -6.85
N THR A 248 -21.77 17.66 -5.64
CA THR A 248 -20.58 18.29 -5.07
C THR A 248 -19.69 17.21 -4.48
N CYS A 249 -18.46 17.11 -4.96
CA CYS A 249 -17.47 16.13 -4.53
C CYS A 249 -16.34 16.79 -3.73
N SER A 250 -15.73 16.02 -2.84
CA SER A 250 -14.50 16.37 -2.11
C SER A 250 -13.53 15.19 -2.15
N ALA A 251 -12.26 15.42 -1.83
CA ALA A 251 -11.30 14.34 -1.66
C ALA A 251 -11.79 13.37 -0.56
N GLY A 252 -11.65 12.08 -0.83
CA GLY A 252 -11.92 11.00 0.12
C GLY A 252 -10.85 10.91 1.20
N ALA A 253 -11.11 10.14 2.24
CA ALA A 253 -10.13 9.91 3.30
C ALA A 253 -9.00 8.99 2.80
N ALA A 254 -7.86 9.57 2.43
CA ALA A 254 -6.67 8.81 2.05
C ALA A 254 -5.90 8.29 3.28
N GLY A 255 -6.58 7.62 4.22
CA GLY A 255 -6.10 7.43 5.61
C GLY A 255 -4.67 6.89 5.75
N LEU A 256 -4.26 5.94 4.90
CA LEU A 256 -2.90 5.39 4.88
C LEU A 256 -1.84 6.44 4.53
N PHE A 257 -2.16 7.34 3.60
CA PHE A 257 -1.25 8.30 2.99
C PHE A 257 -1.33 9.70 3.62
N SER A 258 -2.51 10.09 4.11
CA SER A 258 -2.75 11.43 4.66
C SER A 258 -2.25 11.59 6.11
N SER A 259 -2.10 10.48 6.85
CA SER A 259 -1.82 10.52 8.30
C SER A 259 -0.52 11.22 8.71
N TRP A 260 0.42 11.43 7.79
CA TRP A 260 1.69 12.15 8.05
C TRP A 260 1.71 13.59 7.53
N ILE A 261 0.69 13.98 6.76
CA ILE A 261 0.69 15.21 5.95
C ILE A 261 -0.27 16.27 6.52
N THR A 262 -1.25 15.83 7.32
CA THR A 262 -2.21 16.69 8.03
C THR A 262 -1.78 17.01 9.45
#